data_AF-A0A7V6D461-F1
#
_entry.id   AF-A0A7V6D461-F1
#
_cell.length_a   1.000
_cell.length_b   1.000
_cell.length_c   1.000
_cell.angle_alpha   90.00
_cell.angle_beta   90.00
_cell.angle_gamma   90.00
#
_symmetry.space_group_name_H-M   'P 1'
#
loop_
_entity.id
_entity.type
_entity.pdbx_description
1 polymer ?
#
loop_
_entity_poly.entity_id
_entity_poly.type
_entity_poly.pdbx_seq_one_letter_code
_entity_poly.pdbx_strand_id
1 'polypeptide(L)'
;MMGTGKPEVPDELGPPAGEAARPAPGRGSLDDDTLYLEALEHVQRGRWAEAEDALGELMARYPGAEELARLQHELALHLSAERTWLAGMPKGRSKFTLPKRLPVRLLLAADLVLYLLVATIWLLGYVRQWVR
;
A
#
# COMPACT_ATOMS: atom_id res chain seq x y z
N MET A 1 -29.47 70.76 14.65
CA MET A 1 -30.10 69.71 13.82
C MET A 1 -28.99 69.06 13.02
N MET A 2 -28.51 67.92 13.50
CA MET A 2 -27.34 67.21 12.99
C MET A 2 -27.77 66.26 11.87
N GLY A 3 -27.20 66.42 10.68
CA GLY A 3 -27.33 65.49 9.57
C GLY A 3 -26.41 64.29 9.79
N THR A 4 -26.98 63.10 9.84
CA THR A 4 -26.24 61.84 9.88
C THR A 4 -25.84 61.45 8.47
N GLY A 5 -24.58 61.74 8.12
CA GLY A 5 -23.95 61.25 6.90
C GLY A 5 -23.84 59.72 6.94
N LYS A 6 -24.49 59.07 5.97
CA LYS A 6 -24.41 57.63 5.71
C LYS A 6 -23.06 57.34 5.03
N PRO A 7 -22.23 56.41 5.54
CA PRO A 7 -20.98 56.06 4.86
C PRO A 7 -21.30 55.27 3.57
N GLU A 8 -20.86 55.81 2.45
CA GLU A 8 -20.75 55.14 1.15
C GLU A 8 -19.67 54.05 1.27
N VAL A 9 -20.08 52.79 1.18
CA VAL A 9 -19.16 51.65 1.08
C VAL A 9 -18.82 51.49 -0.40
N PRO A 10 -17.54 51.55 -0.80
CA PRO A 10 -17.16 51.36 -2.20
C PRO A 10 -17.37 49.89 -2.60
N ASP A 11 -18.12 49.69 -3.68
CA ASP A 11 -18.22 48.43 -4.43
C ASP A 11 -16.87 48.13 -5.11
N GLU A 12 -15.89 47.66 -4.34
CA GLU A 12 -14.75 46.90 -4.87
C GLU A 12 -14.99 45.40 -4.64
N LEU A 13 -15.98 44.85 -5.34
CA LEU A 13 -15.94 43.43 -5.69
C LEU A 13 -14.87 43.25 -6.77
N GLY A 14 -13.63 43.07 -6.32
CA GLY A 14 -12.59 42.46 -7.12
C GLY A 14 -13.06 41.13 -7.71
N PRO A 15 -12.49 40.71 -8.85
CA PRO A 15 -12.89 39.46 -9.50
C PRO A 15 -12.80 38.30 -8.50
N PRO A 16 -13.77 37.37 -8.50
CA PRO A 16 -13.77 36.27 -7.56
C PRO A 16 -12.46 35.50 -7.67
N ALA A 17 -11.75 35.40 -6.55
CA ALA A 17 -10.55 34.58 -6.34
C ALA A 17 -10.88 33.06 -6.38
N GLY A 18 -11.70 32.65 -7.34
CA GLY A 18 -12.18 31.30 -7.59
C GLY A 18 -11.97 30.84 -9.03
N GLU A 19 -11.26 31.59 -9.87
CA GLU A 19 -10.68 31.09 -11.12
C GLU A 19 -9.39 30.30 -10.82
N ALA A 20 -9.48 29.39 -9.85
CA ALA A 20 -8.47 28.37 -9.63
C ALA A 20 -8.45 27.48 -10.87
N ALA A 21 -7.42 27.68 -11.69
CA ALA A 21 -6.89 26.71 -12.64
C ALA A 21 -7.96 25.97 -13.46
N ARG A 22 -8.56 26.65 -14.44
CA ARG A 22 -9.08 25.92 -15.60
C ARG A 22 -7.92 25.08 -16.15
N PRO A 23 -8.04 23.74 -16.27
CA PRO A 23 -6.99 22.94 -16.87
C PRO A 23 -6.76 23.46 -18.29
N ALA A 24 -5.50 23.78 -18.59
CA ALA A 24 -5.13 24.29 -19.90
C ALA A 24 -5.65 23.32 -20.98
N PRO A 25 -6.50 23.77 -21.93
CA PRO A 25 -7.03 22.91 -22.97
C PRO A 25 -5.90 22.56 -23.93
N GLY A 26 -5.35 21.35 -23.81
CA GLY A 26 -4.28 20.88 -24.70
C GLY A 26 -3.40 19.73 -24.21
N ARG A 27 -3.62 19.18 -23.01
CA ARG A 27 -2.91 17.98 -22.54
C ARG A 27 -3.91 16.83 -22.44
N GLY A 28 -3.61 15.67 -23.01
CA GLY A 28 -4.45 14.47 -22.89
C GLY A 28 -4.74 14.16 -21.43
N SER A 29 -5.83 13.43 -21.17
CA SER A 29 -6.12 12.99 -19.80
C SER A 29 -4.92 12.21 -19.28
N LEU A 30 -4.45 12.53 -18.08
CA LEU A 30 -3.37 11.78 -17.40
C LEU A 30 -3.70 10.28 -17.39
N ASP A 31 -4.98 9.96 -17.22
CA ASP A 31 -5.53 8.62 -17.13
C ASP A 31 -5.43 7.83 -18.46
N ASP A 32 -5.33 8.54 -19.59
CA ASP A 32 -5.17 7.93 -20.92
C ASP A 32 -3.69 7.77 -21.31
N ASP A 33 -2.75 8.31 -20.51
CA ASP A 33 -1.33 8.19 -20.78
C ASP A 33 -0.86 6.75 -20.49
N THR A 34 -0.28 6.10 -21.49
CA THR A 34 0.21 4.73 -21.37
C THR A 34 1.26 4.60 -20.27
N LEU A 35 2.09 5.63 -20.07
CA LEU A 35 3.08 5.64 -18.99
C LEU A 35 2.44 5.77 -17.61
N TYR A 36 1.28 6.41 -17.48
CA TYR A 36 0.54 6.47 -16.22
C TYR A 36 0.03 5.07 -15.86
N LEU A 37 -0.56 4.36 -16.82
CA LEU A 37 -1.02 2.98 -16.63
C LEU A 37 0.12 2.03 -16.31
N GLU A 38 1.26 2.18 -16.98
CA GLU A 38 2.48 1.38 -16.72
C GLU A 38 3.02 1.66 -15.31
N ALA A 39 3.16 2.92 -14.92
CA ALA A 39 3.58 3.30 -13.57
C ALA A 39 2.65 2.70 -12.50
N LEU A 40 1.33 2.79 -12.71
CA LEU A 40 0.34 2.20 -11.81
C LEU A 40 0.47 0.67 -11.73
N GLU A 41 0.75 0.00 -12.84
CA GLU A 41 0.98 -1.43 -12.88
C GLU A 41 2.25 -1.83 -12.11
N HIS A 42 3.33 -1.05 -12.22
CA HIS A 42 4.55 -1.25 -11.44
C HIS A 42 4.28 -1.11 -9.94
N VAL A 43 3.53 -0.08 -9.53
CA VAL A 43 3.09 0.11 -8.13
C VAL A 43 2.29 -1.11 -7.64
N GLN A 44 1.30 -1.58 -8.41
CA GLN A 44 0.46 -2.71 -8.01
C GLN A 44 1.24 -4.03 -7.89
N ARG A 45 2.28 -4.22 -8.69
CA ARG A 45 3.15 -5.41 -8.63
C ARG A 45 4.28 -5.31 -7.62
N GLY A 46 4.37 -4.19 -6.89
CA GLY A 46 5.45 -3.93 -5.92
C GLY A 46 6.82 -3.72 -6.57
N ARG A 47 6.85 -3.32 -7.84
CA ARG A 47 8.04 -2.98 -8.61
C ARG A 47 8.38 -1.51 -8.42
N TRP A 48 8.83 -1.19 -7.21
CA TRP A 48 8.93 0.21 -6.73
C TRP A 48 9.99 1.03 -7.46
N ALA A 49 11.11 0.42 -7.85
CA ALA A 49 12.18 1.11 -8.57
C ALA A 49 11.73 1.48 -10.00
N GLU A 50 11.10 0.54 -10.70
CA GLU A 50 10.55 0.79 -12.04
C GLU A 50 9.38 1.81 -12.00
N ALA A 51 8.59 1.78 -10.93
CA ALA A 51 7.56 2.79 -10.70
C ALA A 51 8.15 4.20 -10.46
N GLU A 52 9.28 4.31 -9.75
CA GLU A 52 9.97 5.58 -9.50
C GLU A 52 10.44 6.22 -10.81
N ASP A 53 11.07 5.43 -11.68
CA ASP A 53 11.56 5.88 -12.98
C ASP A 53 10.41 6.36 -13.88
N ALA A 54 9.34 5.55 -13.98
CA ALA A 54 8.17 5.88 -14.79
C ALA A 54 7.43 7.14 -14.28
N LEU A 55 7.27 7.28 -12.96
CA LEU A 55 6.68 8.47 -12.35
C LEU A 55 7.54 9.72 -12.55
N GLY A 56 8.87 9.60 -12.49
CA GLY A 56 9.79 10.71 -12.75
C GLY A 56 9.62 11.28 -14.15
N GLU A 57 9.50 10.42 -15.16
CA GLU A 57 9.22 10.83 -16.53
C GLU A 57 7.83 11.46 -16.67
N LEU A 58 6.82 10.89 -16.00
CA LEU A 58 5.46 11.40 -16.05
C LEU A 58 5.33 12.79 -15.40
N MET A 59 6.02 13.01 -14.28
CA MET A 59 6.05 14.32 -13.59
C MET A 59 6.75 15.40 -14.43
N ALA A 60 7.74 15.02 -15.25
CA ALA A 60 8.37 15.95 -16.19
C ALA A 60 7.41 16.36 -17.32
N ARG A 61 6.52 15.45 -17.76
CA ARG A 61 5.51 15.72 -18.79
C ARG A 61 4.28 16.47 -18.26
N TYR A 62 3.85 16.15 -17.03
CA TYR A 62 2.70 16.76 -16.38
C TYR A 62 3.09 17.46 -15.07
N PRO A 63 3.90 18.54 -15.15
CA PRO A 63 4.26 19.30 -13.97
C PRO A 63 2.99 19.96 -13.41
N GLY A 64 2.65 19.61 -12.17
CA GLY A 64 1.47 20.14 -11.46
C GLY A 64 0.27 19.19 -11.37
N ALA A 65 0.37 17.94 -11.84
CA ALA A 65 -0.65 16.93 -11.55
C ALA A 65 -0.57 16.50 -10.08
N GLU A 66 -1.53 16.93 -9.25
CA GLU A 66 -1.58 16.58 -7.82
C GLU A 66 -1.61 15.06 -7.58
N GLU A 67 -2.23 14.32 -8.50
CA GLU A 67 -2.32 12.86 -8.44
C GLU A 67 -0.94 12.19 -8.54
N LEU A 68 -0.04 12.71 -9.36
CA LEU A 68 1.34 12.21 -9.45
C LEU A 68 2.15 12.53 -8.20
N ALA A 69 1.94 13.71 -7.62
CA ALA A 69 2.59 14.07 -6.36
C ALA A 69 2.14 13.13 -5.22
N ARG A 70 0.86 12.75 -5.21
CA ARG A 70 0.32 11.77 -4.25
C ARG A 70 0.92 10.38 -4.46
N LEU A 71 0.93 9.88 -5.69
CA LEU A 71 1.54 8.59 -6.05
C LEU A 71 3.03 8.54 -5.67
N GLN A 72 3.77 9.62 -5.94
CA GLN A 72 5.17 9.72 -5.57
C GLN A 72 5.36 9.70 -4.04
N HIS A 73 4.48 10.37 -3.28
CA HIS A 73 4.54 10.36 -1.82
C HIS A 73 4.28 8.95 -1.25
N GLU A 74 3.29 8.24 -1.79
CA GLU A 74 3.01 6.84 -1.42
C GLU A 74 4.21 5.92 -1.74
N LEU A 75 4.81 6.08 -2.92
CA LEU A 75 6.01 5.34 -3.31
C LEU A 75 7.19 5.60 -2.36
N ALA A 76 7.42 6.86 -2.00
CA ALA A 76 8.47 7.25 -1.07
C ALA A 76 8.27 6.62 0.32
N LEU A 77 7.03 6.54 0.81
CA LEU A 77 6.71 5.87 2.06
C LEU A 77 7.05 4.37 1.98
N HIS A 78 6.65 3.70 0.90
CA HIS A 78 6.97 2.28 0.68
C HIS A 78 8.48 2.03 0.62
N LEU A 79 9.23 2.80 -0.17
CA LEU A 79 10.68 2.69 -0.26
C LEU A 79 11.37 2.98 1.08
N SER A 80 10.85 3.94 1.86
CA SER A 80 11.39 4.24 3.19
C SER A 80 11.16 3.08 4.17
N ALA A 81 9.99 2.44 4.11
CA ALA A 81 9.66 1.28 4.94
C ALA A 81 10.53 0.08 4.56
N GLU A 82 10.72 -0.19 3.27
CA GLU A 82 11.56 -1.28 2.79
C GLU A 82 13.03 -1.07 3.15
N ARG A 83 13.56 0.15 2.97
CA ARG A 83 14.92 0.49 3.41
C ARG A 83 15.09 0.34 4.92
N THR A 84 14.11 0.77 5.70
CA THR A 84 14.14 0.63 7.17
C THR A 84 14.09 -0.84 7.57
N TRP A 85 13.28 -1.65 6.89
CA TRP A 85 13.18 -3.08 7.14
C TRP A 85 14.46 -3.83 6.78
N LEU A 86 15.10 -3.50 5.64
CA LEU A 86 16.39 -4.04 5.23
C LEU A 86 17.54 -3.58 6.13
N ALA A 87 17.49 -2.34 6.63
CA ALA A 87 18.49 -1.78 7.54
C ALA A 87 18.36 -2.33 8.98
N GLY A 88 17.13 -2.58 9.43
CA GLY A 88 16.82 -3.16 10.74
C GLY A 88 16.88 -4.69 10.76
N MET A 89 16.97 -5.34 9.60
CA MET A 89 17.16 -6.78 9.54
C MET A 89 18.53 -7.10 10.13
N PRO A 90 18.61 -7.91 11.21
CA PRO A 90 19.91 -8.29 11.74
C PRO A 90 20.66 -8.99 10.61
N LYS A 91 21.80 -8.40 10.20
CA LYS A 91 22.83 -9.04 9.35
C LYS A 91 23.49 -10.18 10.13
N GLY A 92 22.67 -11.06 10.69
CA GLY A 92 23.01 -12.21 11.48
C GLY A 92 22.64 -13.44 10.68
N ARG A 93 23.45 -13.70 9.66
CA ARG A 93 23.80 -15.00 9.09
C ARG A 93 23.32 -16.18 9.95
N SER A 94 22.04 -16.54 9.84
CA SER A 94 21.58 -17.81 10.39
C SER A 94 22.09 -18.86 9.42
N LYS A 95 23.17 -19.54 9.81
CA LYS A 95 23.62 -20.78 9.18
C LYS A 95 22.63 -21.93 9.48
N PHE A 96 21.34 -21.64 9.64
CA PHE A 96 20.31 -22.67 9.69
C PHE A 96 19.93 -23.01 8.26
N THR A 97 20.82 -23.76 7.60
CA THR A 97 20.42 -24.60 6.48
C THR A 97 19.57 -25.75 7.05
N LEU A 98 18.35 -25.43 7.46
CA LEU A 98 17.36 -26.47 7.72
C LEU A 98 17.04 -27.08 6.35
N PRO A 99 17.43 -28.34 6.08
CA PRO A 99 17.05 -28.98 4.83
C PRO A 99 15.52 -28.90 4.71
N LYS A 100 15.03 -28.38 3.57
CA LYS A 100 13.60 -28.12 3.27
C LYS A 100 12.63 -29.26 3.58
N ARG A 101 13.13 -30.48 3.85
CA ARG A 101 12.37 -31.68 4.18
C ARG A 101 12.10 -31.91 5.67
N LEU A 102 12.80 -31.21 6.58
CA LEU A 102 12.61 -31.35 8.03
C LEU A 102 11.27 -30.80 8.57
N PRO A 103 10.79 -29.60 8.19
CA PRO A 103 9.53 -29.10 8.73
C PRO A 103 8.33 -29.96 8.30
N VAL A 104 8.37 -30.51 7.08
CA VAL A 104 7.32 -31.42 6.56
C VAL A 104 7.27 -32.71 7.37
N ARG A 105 8.42 -33.30 7.71
CA ARG A 105 8.48 -34.53 8.53
C ARG A 105 8.01 -34.28 9.96
N LEU A 106 8.33 -33.12 10.55
CA LEU A 106 7.85 -32.76 11.88
C LEU A 106 6.34 -32.53 11.89
N LEU A 107 5.79 -31.88 10.87
CA LEU A 107 4.34 -31.71 10.72
C LEU A 107 3.64 -33.08 10.61
N LEU A 108 4.16 -33.96 9.75
CA LEU A 108 3.64 -35.33 9.60
C LEU A 108 3.72 -36.14 10.89
N ALA A 109 4.81 -36.02 11.64
CA ALA A 109 4.96 -36.71 12.92
C ALA A 109 3.99 -36.16 13.97
N ALA A 110 3.82 -34.83 14.03
CA ALA A 110 2.86 -34.20 14.94
C ALA A 110 1.41 -34.60 14.62
N ASP A 111 1.06 -34.63 13.32
CA ASP A 111 -0.24 -35.08 12.84
C ASP A 111 -0.49 -36.57 13.19
N LEU A 112 0.50 -37.44 12.96
CA LEU A 112 0.41 -38.85 13.32
C LEU A 112 0.19 -39.06 14.82
N VAL A 113 0.91 -38.32 15.67
CA VAL A 113 0.74 -38.37 17.13
C VAL A 113 -0.66 -37.91 17.54
N LEU A 114 -1.19 -36.86 16.90
CA LEU A 114 -2.54 -36.38 17.14
C LEU A 114 -3.59 -37.46 16.81
N TYR A 115 -3.47 -38.11 15.64
CA TYR A 115 -4.36 -39.20 15.26
C TYR A 115 -4.30 -40.38 16.24
N LEU A 116 -3.10 -40.75 16.72
CA LEU A 116 -2.95 -41.81 17.71
C LEU A 116 -3.63 -41.46 19.04
N LEU A 117 -3.53 -40.21 19.50
CA LEU A 117 -4.21 -39.76 20.70
C LEU A 117 -5.73 -39.83 20.55
N VAL A 118 -6.26 -39.34 19.43
CA VAL A 118 -7.70 -39.39 19.14
C VAL A 118 -8.20 -40.84 19.08
N ALA A 119 -7.47 -41.72 18.38
CA ALA A 119 -7.82 -43.13 18.29
C ALA A 119 -7.81 -43.81 19.67
N THR A 120 -6.84 -43.49 20.52
CA THR A 120 -6.73 -44.03 21.88
C THR A 120 -7.91 -43.58 22.75
N ILE A 121 -8.27 -42.29 22.71
CA ILE A 121 -9.42 -41.73 23.43
C ILE A 121 -10.71 -42.39 22.94
N TRP A 122 -10.87 -42.54 21.62
CA TRP A 122 -12.04 -43.15 21.02
C TRP A 122 -12.18 -44.63 21.43
N LEU A 123 -11.08 -45.39 21.42
CA LEU A 123 -11.04 -46.78 21.86
C LEU A 123 -11.41 -46.93 23.34
N LEU A 124 -10.88 -46.07 24.21
CA LEU A 124 -11.24 -46.04 25.63
C LEU A 124 -12.73 -45.75 25.84
N GLY A 125 -13.29 -44.79 25.08
CA GLY A 125 -14.71 -44.49 25.10
C GLY A 125 -15.57 -45.65 24.63
N TYR A 126 -15.16 -46.32 23.54
CA TYR A 126 -15.85 -47.46 22.97
C TYR A 126 -15.90 -48.65 23.94
N VAL A 127 -14.76 -49.03 24.54
CA VAL A 127 -14.69 -50.11 25.53
C VAL A 127 -15.58 -49.80 26.74
N ARG A 128 -15.59 -48.55 27.21
CA ARG A 128 -16.44 -48.13 28.33
C ARG A 128 -17.93 -48.23 28.02
N GLN A 129 -18.36 -48.01 26.78
CA GLN A 129 -19.76 -48.17 26.38
C GLN A 129 -20.20 -49.63 26.38
N TRP A 130 -19.32 -50.57 26.05
CA TRP A 130 -19.63 -52.01 26.02
C TRP A 130 -19.71 -52.66 27.41
N VAL A 131 -19.05 -52.08 28.40
CA VAL A 131 -19.03 -52.60 29.78
C VAL A 131 -20.26 -52.13 30.58
N ARG A 132 -21.05 -51.20 30.05
CA ARG A 132 -22.25 -50.64 30.69
C ARG A 132 -23.53 -51.23 30.11
#